data_AF-A0A7C1AVU5-F1
#
_entry.id   AF-A0A7C1AVU5-F1
#
_cell.length_a   1.000
_cell.length_b   1.000
_cell.length_c   1.000
_cell.angle_alpha   90.00
_cell.angle_beta   90.00
_cell.angle_gamma   90.00
#
_symmetry.space_group_name_H-M   'P 1'
#
loop_
_entity.id
_entity.type
_entity.pdbx_description
1 polymer ?
#
loop_
_entity_poly.entity_id
_entity_poly.type
_entity_poly.pdbx_seq_one_letter_code
_entity_poly.pdbx_strand_id
1 'polypeptide(L)'
;EDGDADGAPVLKNRSRYLAWARVLGEEYNHLLEAIENHRRTDIDTYGATNPAEFFAVITELFFEKPVQFKRRHPELYRQLQIFYRQDPAILELPRKTHKL
;
A
#
# COMPACT_ATOMS: atom_id res chain seq x y z
N GLU A 1 27.97 0.99 -7.58
CA GLU A 1 27.07 2.01 -6.99
C GLU A 1 25.86 1.23 -6.51
N ASP A 2 25.90 0.81 -5.25
CA ASP A 2 24.95 -0.18 -4.73
C ASP A 2 23.68 0.54 -4.31
N GLY A 3 22.61 0.28 -5.06
CA GLY A 3 21.27 0.86 -4.90
C GLY A 3 20.55 0.33 -3.67
N ASP A 4 21.03 0.72 -2.50
CA ASP A 4 20.39 0.44 -1.22
C ASP A 4 19.31 1.51 -0.96
N ALA A 5 18.25 1.45 -1.75
CA ALA A 5 17.06 2.29 -1.61
C ALA A 5 15.82 1.40 -1.57
N ASP A 6 15.79 0.53 -0.56
CA ASP A 6 14.84 -0.57 -0.37
C ASP A 6 13.40 -0.14 0.02
N GLY A 7 12.98 1.08 -0.33
CA GLY A 7 11.60 1.55 -0.17
C GLY A 7 11.03 1.47 1.27
N ALA A 8 11.86 1.24 2.28
CA ALA A 8 11.46 1.16 3.68
C ALA A 8 11.79 2.48 4.40
N PRO A 9 10.94 2.96 5.33
CA PRO A 9 11.24 4.17 6.07
C PRO A 9 12.55 4.01 6.85
N VAL A 10 13.49 4.95 6.68
CA VAL A 10 14.81 4.98 7.34
C VAL A 10 14.69 4.57 8.81
N LEU A 11 15.40 3.49 9.15
CA LEU A 11 15.35 2.67 10.36
C LEU A 11 15.61 3.46 11.66
N LYS A 12 14.65 4.27 12.12
CA LYS A 12 14.68 4.78 13.50
C LYS A 12 14.02 3.82 14.51
N ASN A 13 13.36 2.75 14.07
CA ASN A 13 12.69 1.82 14.97
C ASN A 13 12.50 0.42 14.34
N ARG A 14 13.25 -0.58 14.84
CA ARG A 14 13.22 -1.98 14.40
C ARG A 14 11.81 -2.59 14.39
N SER A 15 10.97 -2.22 15.36
CA SER A 15 9.59 -2.70 15.44
C SER A 15 8.72 -2.20 14.28
N ARG A 16 8.98 -1.00 13.75
CA ARG A 16 8.26 -0.45 12.59
C ARG A 16 8.64 -1.17 11.31
N TYR A 17 9.92 -1.49 11.14
CA TYR A 17 10.39 -2.28 10.01
C TYR A 17 9.81 -3.70 10.01
N LEU A 18 9.74 -4.35 11.18
CA LEU A 18 9.10 -5.67 11.30
C LEU A 18 7.61 -5.62 10.97
N ALA A 19 6.89 -4.60 11.44
CA ALA A 19 5.48 -4.42 11.09
C ALA A 19 5.28 -4.16 9.59
N TRP A 20 6.15 -3.35 8.98
CA TRP A 20 6.16 -3.09 7.54
C TRP A 20 6.36 -4.38 6.73
N ALA A 21 7.46 -5.09 6.98
CA ALA A 21 7.81 -6.31 6.26
C ALA A 21 6.72 -7.39 6.42
N ARG A 22 6.15 -7.51 7.62
CA ARG A 22 5.04 -8.43 7.89
C ARG A 22 3.81 -8.09 7.05
N VAL A 23 3.31 -6.86 7.13
CA VAL A 23 2.07 -6.46 6.44
C VAL A 23 2.23 -6.54 4.92
N LEU A 24 3.35 -6.09 4.36
CA LEU A 24 3.59 -6.20 2.92
C LEU A 24 3.69 -7.66 2.47
N GLY A 25 4.37 -8.50 3.26
CA GLY A 25 4.51 -9.93 2.95
C GLY A 25 3.17 -10.67 3.03
N GLU A 26 2.35 -10.40 4.05
CA GLU A 26 1.02 -10.99 4.21
C GLU A 26 0.11 -10.62 3.03
N GLU A 27 0.08 -9.34 2.63
CA GLU A 27 -0.75 -8.88 1.50
C GLU A 27 -0.26 -9.38 0.14
N TYR A 28 1.06 -9.49 -0.05
CA TYR A 28 1.62 -10.10 -1.25
C TYR A 28 1.20 -11.58 -1.37
N ASN A 29 1.28 -12.33 -0.28
CA ASN A 29 0.82 -13.73 -0.26
C ASN A 29 -0.69 -13.84 -0.52
N HIS A 30 -1.50 -12.95 0.06
CA HIS A 30 -2.95 -12.90 -0.23
C HIS A 30 -3.24 -12.67 -1.72
N LEU A 31 -2.46 -11.81 -2.39
CA LEU A 31 -2.58 -11.60 -3.84
C LEU A 31 -2.25 -12.88 -4.61
N LEU A 32 -1.15 -13.56 -4.27
CA LEU A 32 -0.75 -14.82 -4.92
C LEU A 32 -1.83 -15.89 -4.75
N GLU A 33 -2.33 -16.09 -3.53
CA GLU A 33 -3.40 -17.05 -3.27
C GLU A 33 -4.70 -16.68 -3.98
N ALA A 34 -5.04 -15.39 -4.10
CA ALA A 34 -6.23 -14.97 -4.82
C ALA A 34 -6.13 -15.33 -6.31
N ILE A 35 -4.96 -15.13 -6.92
CA ILE A 35 -4.69 -15.49 -8.31
C ILE A 35 -4.76 -17.01 -8.51
N GLU A 36 -4.08 -17.77 -7.66
CA GLU A 36 -4.05 -19.24 -7.72
C GLU A 36 -5.45 -19.85 -7.63
N ASN A 37 -6.30 -19.27 -6.78
CA ASN A 37 -7.68 -19.75 -6.57
C ASN A 37 -8.71 -19.05 -7.48
N HIS A 38 -8.27 -18.30 -8.50
CA HIS A 38 -9.14 -17.52 -9.40
C HIS A 38 -10.15 -16.60 -8.69
N ARG A 39 -9.79 -16.10 -7.50
CA ARG A 39 -10.58 -15.13 -6.74
C ARG A 39 -10.38 -13.73 -7.30
N ARG A 40 -11.43 -12.91 -7.24
CA ARG A 40 -11.34 -11.49 -7.61
C ARG A 40 -10.49 -10.75 -6.56
N THR A 41 -9.55 -9.93 -7.05
CA THR A 41 -8.72 -9.03 -6.26
C THR A 41 -8.81 -7.62 -6.87
N ASP A 42 -8.65 -6.59 -6.04
CA ASP A 42 -8.59 -5.20 -6.47
C ASP A 42 -7.15 -4.66 -6.58
N ILE A 43 -6.16 -5.45 -6.20
CA ILE A 43 -4.75 -5.24 -6.51
C ILE A 43 -4.48 -5.87 -7.88
N ASP A 44 -3.89 -5.09 -8.79
CA ASP A 44 -3.57 -5.56 -10.14
C ASP A 44 -2.67 -6.80 -10.08
N THR A 45 -3.00 -7.80 -10.89
CA THR A 45 -2.26 -9.07 -10.93
C THR A 45 -0.82 -8.90 -11.38
N TYR A 46 -0.48 -7.81 -12.08
CA TYR A 46 0.90 -7.46 -12.39
C TYR A 46 1.75 -7.32 -11.11
N GLY A 47 1.15 -6.92 -10.00
CA GLY A 47 1.80 -6.87 -8.69
C GLY A 47 2.28 -8.24 -8.19
N ALA A 48 1.78 -9.35 -8.72
CA ALA A 48 2.24 -10.70 -8.37
C ALA A 48 3.55 -11.11 -9.07
N THR A 49 4.10 -10.27 -9.95
CA THR A 49 5.32 -10.58 -10.71
C THR A 49 6.54 -10.70 -9.79
N ASN A 50 6.72 -9.75 -8.88
CA ASN A 50 7.75 -9.75 -7.85
C ASN A 50 7.40 -8.69 -6.78
N PRO A 51 8.11 -8.66 -5.62
CA PRO A 51 7.83 -7.70 -4.56
C PRO A 51 7.97 -6.22 -4.95
N ALA A 52 8.82 -5.87 -5.92
CA ALA A 52 8.98 -4.50 -6.38
C ALA A 52 7.75 -4.05 -7.19
N GLU A 53 7.23 -4.92 -8.06
CA GLU A 53 6.00 -4.66 -8.81
C GLU A 53 4.79 -4.61 -7.90
N PHE A 54 4.73 -5.47 -6.87
CA PHE A 54 3.72 -5.37 -5.83
C PHE A 54 3.73 -3.97 -5.20
N PHE A 55 4.92 -3.50 -4.80
CA PHE A 55 5.08 -2.19 -4.18
C PHE A 55 4.66 -1.03 -5.09
N ALA A 56 4.97 -1.12 -6.40
CA ALA A 56 4.54 -0.14 -7.39
C ALA A 56 3.01 -0.08 -7.49
N VAL A 57 2.36 -1.23 -7.66
CA VAL A 57 0.88 -1.32 -7.79
C VAL A 57 0.17 -0.80 -6.55
N ILE A 58 0.62 -1.14 -5.35
CA ILE A 58 -0.01 -0.65 -4.11
C ILE A 58 0.26 0.84 -3.88
N THR A 59 1.36 1.37 -4.40
CA THR A 59 1.64 2.81 -4.40
C THR A 59 0.67 3.54 -5.33
N GLU A 60 0.39 3.02 -6.52
CA GLU A 60 -0.62 3.57 -7.42
C GLU A 60 -2.00 3.57 -6.76
N LEU A 61 -2.43 2.44 -6.17
CA LEU A 61 -3.69 2.36 -5.44
C LEU A 61 -3.78 3.36 -4.28
N PHE A 62 -2.66 3.61 -3.59
CA PHE A 62 -2.57 4.56 -2.50
C PHE A 62 -2.80 6.01 -2.94
N PHE A 63 -2.41 6.39 -4.16
CA PHE A 63 -2.59 7.76 -4.66
C PHE A 63 -3.84 7.92 -5.53
N GLU A 64 -4.20 6.93 -6.33
CA GLU A 64 -5.30 7.02 -7.30
C GLU A 64 -6.67 6.63 -6.71
N LYS A 65 -6.68 5.69 -5.75
CA LYS A 65 -7.91 5.15 -5.15
C LYS A 65 -7.81 5.06 -3.62
N PRO A 66 -7.34 6.11 -2.93
CA PRO A 66 -6.97 6.02 -1.52
C PRO A 66 -8.12 5.64 -0.60
N VAL A 67 -9.34 6.13 -0.88
CA VAL A 67 -10.51 5.82 -0.04
C VAL A 67 -10.90 4.35 -0.17
N GLN A 68 -10.92 3.80 -1.40
CA GLN A 68 -11.27 2.39 -1.60
C GLN A 68 -10.16 1.48 -1.06
N PHE A 69 -8.91 1.86 -1.28
CA PHE A 69 -7.74 1.13 -0.82
C PHE A 69 -7.67 1.09 0.72
N LYS A 70 -7.85 2.23 1.41
CA LYS A 70 -7.95 2.31 2.88
C LYS A 70 -9.05 1.43 3.46
N ARG A 71 -10.18 1.29 2.76
CA ARG A 71 -11.31 0.47 3.22
C ARG A 71 -11.04 -1.02 3.11
N ARG A 72 -10.38 -1.45 2.03
CA ARG A 72 -10.15 -2.88 1.74
C ARG A 72 -8.86 -3.41 2.36
N HIS A 73 -7.82 -2.58 2.40
CA HIS A 73 -6.47 -2.92 2.84
C HIS A 73 -6.00 -1.96 3.95
N PRO A 74 -6.71 -1.87 5.09
CA PRO A 74 -6.46 -0.81 6.09
C PRO A 74 -5.07 -0.85 6.72
N GLU A 75 -4.49 -2.04 6.90
CA GLU A 75 -3.16 -2.19 7.49
C GLU A 75 -2.07 -1.81 6.48
N LEU A 76 -2.20 -2.26 5.23
CA LEU A 76 -1.30 -1.90 4.13
C LEU A 76 -1.33 -0.39 3.85
N TYR A 77 -2.53 0.19 3.84
CA TYR A 77 -2.71 1.63 3.72
C TYR A 77 -1.94 2.37 4.82
N ARG A 78 -2.10 1.95 6.09
CA ARG A 78 -1.38 2.58 7.22
C ARG A 78 0.13 2.51 7.06
N GLN A 79 0.66 1.39 6.56
CA GLN A 79 2.09 1.27 6.26
C GLN A 79 2.51 2.32 5.21
N LEU A 80 1.78 2.43 4.10
CA LEU A 80 2.08 3.41 3.04
C LEU A 80 1.91 4.86 3.50
N GLN A 81 0.95 5.16 4.38
CA GLN A 81 0.85 6.46 5.04
C GLN A 81 2.09 6.79 5.85
N ILE A 82 2.61 5.81 6.61
CA ILE A 82 3.83 5.95 7.40
C ILE A 82 5.04 6.19 6.49
N PHE A 83 5.12 5.49 5.37
CA PHE A 83 6.21 5.58 4.41
C PHE A 83 6.22 6.93 3.70
N TYR A 84 5.12 7.31 3.05
CA TYR A 84 5.00 8.56 2.30
C TYR A 84 4.77 9.79 3.17
N ARG A 85 4.42 9.60 4.45
CA ARG A 85 3.98 10.66 5.39
C ARG A 85 2.81 11.49 4.85
N GLN A 86 1.90 10.82 4.14
CA GLN A 86 0.73 11.44 3.51
C GLN A 86 -0.55 10.64 3.84
N ASP A 87 -1.70 11.31 3.77
CA ASP A 87 -3.03 10.67 3.82
C ASP A 87 -3.86 11.18 2.64
N PRO A 88 -3.72 10.59 1.44
CA PRO A 88 -4.51 11.01 0.29
C PRO A 88 -6.03 10.80 0.48
N ALA A 89 -6.45 9.89 1.36
CA ALA A 89 -7.88 9.66 1.62
C ALA A 89 -8.53 10.84 2.37
N ILE A 90 -7.76 11.65 3.11
CA ILE A 90 -8.25 12.89 3.72
C ILE A 90 -8.50 13.97 2.66
N LEU A 91 -7.66 14.03 1.62
CA LEU A 91 -7.77 15.03 0.55
C LEU A 91 -8.97 14.76 -0.38
N GLU A 92 -9.41 13.51 -0.49
CA GLU A 92 -10.58 13.10 -1.28
C GLU A 92 -11.94 13.25 -0.55
N LEU A 93 -11.96 13.64 0.73
CA LEU A 93 -13.21 13.97 1.39
C LEU A 93 -13.88 15.12 0.62
N PRO A 94 -15.20 15.06 0.34
CA PRO A 94 -15.87 16.15 -0.36
C PRO A 94 -15.57 17.44 0.39
N ARG A 95 -14.85 18.36 -0.26
CA ARG A 95 -14.63 19.70 0.26
C ARG A 95 -16.03 20.22 0.58
N LYS A 96 -16.36 20.39 1.86
CA LYS A 96 -17.62 21.03 2.26
C LYS A 96 -17.62 22.39 1.57
N THR A 97 -18.33 22.50 0.46
CA THR A 97 -18.61 23.75 -0.20
C THR A 97 -19.43 24.55 0.79
N HIS A 98 -18.76 25.43 1.55
CA HIS A 98 -19.45 26.52 2.21
C HIS A 98 -19.97 27.41 1.10
N LYS A 99 -21.22 27.18 0.69
CA LYS A 99 -22.02 28.24 0.07
C LYS A 99 -22.26 29.27 1.17
N LEU A 100 -21.60 30.42 1.02
CA LEU A 100 -22.01 31.67 1.66
C LEU A 100 -23.36 32.11 1.09
#